data_AF-A0A7J4AVT9-F1
#
_entry.id   AF-A0A7J4AVT9-F1
#
_cell.length_a   1.000
_cell.length_b   1.000
_cell.length_c   1.000
_cell.angle_alpha   90.00
_cell.angle_beta   90.00
_cell.angle_gamma   90.00
#
_symmetry.space_group_name_H-M   'P 1'
#
loop_
_entity.id
_entity.type
_entity.pdbx_description
1 polymer ?
#
loop_
_entity_poly.entity_id
_entity_poly.type
_entity_poly.pdbx_seq_one_letter_code
_entity_poly.pdbx_strand_id
1 'polypeptide(L)'
;MGPKIRFGGPASKLGQMVGYCTRKAVKDAVLKQGYLHPSRSILNRFDERKLPIKELVGEILKEGSLRVNEKEAWLKIAEAIKSKPFFALALTMAANIDEEVKKGLIPKEFGDVNTLIEEFKENLFKLVSDGKSHNPSIATEKIDFNSYPFLKSALLCIIEKLFAETTS
;
A
#
# COMPACT_ATOMS: atom_id res chain seq x y z
N MET A 1 26.22 -52.82 21.14
CA MET A 1 26.05 -51.45 20.64
C MET A 1 24.85 -51.43 19.71
N GLY A 2 23.82 -50.63 20.01
CA GLY A 2 22.62 -50.54 19.17
C GLY A 2 22.83 -49.64 17.94
N PRO A 3 22.03 -49.80 16.87
CA PRO A 3 22.16 -49.00 15.66
C PRO A 3 21.85 -47.52 15.92
N LYS A 4 22.71 -46.61 15.46
CA LYS A 4 22.49 -45.16 15.53
C LYS A 4 21.30 -44.78 14.63
N ILE A 5 20.17 -44.44 15.24
CA ILE A 5 19.00 -43.89 14.53
C ILE A 5 19.34 -42.44 14.14
N ARG A 6 19.49 -42.16 12.85
CA ARG A 6 19.51 -40.78 12.33
C ARG A 6 18.08 -40.26 12.26
N PHE A 7 17.70 -39.37 13.18
CA PHE A 7 16.42 -38.67 13.10
C PHE A 7 16.39 -37.79 11.84
N GLY A 8 15.34 -37.96 11.03
CA GLY A 8 15.09 -37.16 9.84
C GLY A 8 14.66 -35.75 10.22
N GLY A 9 15.63 -34.86 10.48
CA GLY A 9 15.36 -33.45 10.75
C GLY A 9 14.68 -32.74 9.56
N PRO A 10 14.29 -31.46 9.71
CA PRO A 10 13.58 -30.69 8.68
C PRO A 10 14.32 -30.63 7.32
N ALA A 11 15.65 -30.69 7.33
CA ALA A 11 16.49 -30.70 6.14
C ALA A 11 16.58 -32.07 5.44
N SER A 12 16.09 -33.15 6.06
CA SER A 12 16.06 -34.48 5.45
C SER A 12 15.02 -34.56 4.34
N LYS A 13 15.17 -35.51 3.40
CA LYS A 13 14.20 -35.71 2.31
C LYS A 13 12.77 -35.93 2.81
N LEU A 14 12.61 -36.71 3.88
CA LEU A 14 11.31 -36.93 4.53
C LEU A 14 10.78 -35.66 5.18
N GLY A 15 11.64 -34.94 5.94
CA GLY A 15 11.27 -33.66 6.56
C GLY A 15 10.84 -32.60 5.55
N GLN A 16 11.51 -32.51 4.40
CA GLN A 16 11.13 -31.63 3.30
C GLN A 16 9.79 -32.02 2.66
N MET A 17 9.53 -33.32 2.46
CA MET A 17 8.26 -33.81 1.93
C MET A 17 7.10 -33.52 2.89
N VAL A 18 7.28 -33.80 4.19
CA VAL A 18 6.28 -33.47 5.23
C VAL A 18 6.03 -31.96 5.21
N GLY A 19 7.08 -31.14 5.25
CA GLY A 19 6.96 -29.69 5.22
C GLY A 19 6.25 -29.16 3.96
N TYR A 20 6.53 -29.74 2.80
CA TYR A 20 5.83 -29.40 1.55
C TYR A 20 4.34 -29.74 1.61
N CYS A 21 4.00 -30.97 2.01
CA CYS A 21 2.61 -31.42 2.12
C CYS A 21 1.83 -30.58 3.14
N THR A 22 2.42 -30.28 4.30
CA THR A 22 1.80 -29.41 5.31
C THR A 22 1.58 -28.00 4.77
N ARG A 23 2.59 -27.36 4.16
CA ARG A 23 2.42 -26.01 3.57
C ARG A 23 1.35 -25.99 2.50
N LYS A 24 1.29 -27.02 1.63
CA LYS A 24 0.27 -27.13 0.60
C LYS A 24 -1.13 -27.29 1.20
N ALA A 25 -1.30 -28.20 2.17
CA ALA A 25 -2.59 -28.42 2.83
C ALA A 25 -3.09 -27.16 3.56
N VAL A 26 -2.19 -26.46 4.27
CA VAL A 26 -2.52 -25.18 4.94
C VAL A 26 -2.90 -24.12 3.91
N LYS A 27 -2.13 -23.96 2.82
CA LYS A 27 -2.47 -23.05 1.74
C LYS A 27 -3.86 -23.34 1.17
N ASP A 28 -4.12 -24.60 0.82
CA ASP A 28 -5.41 -25.01 0.24
C ASP A 28 -6.58 -24.80 1.22
N ALA A 29 -6.37 -25.04 2.52
CA ALA A 29 -7.37 -24.76 3.55
C ALA A 29 -7.68 -23.26 3.68
N VAL A 30 -6.65 -22.40 3.70
CA VAL A 30 -6.80 -20.94 3.74
C VAL A 30 -7.53 -20.42 2.50
N LEU A 31 -7.22 -20.98 1.31
CA LEU A 31 -7.92 -20.63 0.07
C LEU A 31 -9.41 -21.03 0.10
N LYS A 32 -9.73 -22.22 0.63
CA LYS A 32 -11.11 -22.74 0.73
C LYS A 32 -11.96 -21.99 1.76
N GLN A 33 -11.35 -21.40 2.77
CA GLN A 33 -12.05 -20.57 3.77
C GLN A 33 -12.50 -19.20 3.21
N GLY A 34 -12.12 -18.84 1.98
CA GLY A 34 -12.70 -17.70 1.25
C GLY A 34 -12.19 -16.31 1.64
N TYR A 35 -11.50 -16.16 2.78
CA TYR A 35 -11.09 -14.85 3.29
C TYR A 35 -9.77 -14.30 2.70
N LEU A 36 -8.87 -15.15 2.18
CA LEU A 36 -7.52 -14.72 1.77
C LEU A 36 -7.07 -15.37 0.45
N HIS A 37 -7.81 -15.12 -0.64
CA HIS A 37 -7.43 -15.60 -1.98
C HIS A 37 -6.38 -14.68 -2.66
N PRO A 38 -5.33 -15.18 -3.33
CA PRO A 38 -4.34 -14.36 -4.02
C PRO A 38 -4.93 -13.44 -5.10
N SER A 39 -6.00 -13.87 -5.77
CA SER A 39 -6.69 -13.09 -6.81
C SER A 39 -7.63 -12.01 -6.28
N ARG A 40 -7.71 -11.82 -4.96
CA ARG A 40 -8.54 -10.75 -4.38
C ARG A 40 -8.02 -9.38 -4.78
N SER A 41 -8.94 -8.45 -5.02
CA SER A 41 -8.63 -7.10 -5.47
C SER A 41 -7.78 -6.35 -4.45
N ILE A 42 -7.02 -5.35 -4.91
CA ILE A 42 -6.23 -4.48 -4.04
C ILE A 42 -7.13 -3.73 -3.04
N LEU A 43 -8.31 -3.29 -3.49
CA LEU A 43 -9.29 -2.63 -2.62
C LEU A 43 -9.77 -3.55 -1.49
N ASN A 44 -10.07 -4.83 -1.79
CA ASN A 44 -10.46 -5.80 -0.77
C ASN A 44 -9.33 -5.99 0.27
N ARG A 45 -8.06 -5.99 -0.18
CA ARG A 45 -6.91 -6.09 0.73
C ARG A 45 -6.78 -4.86 1.64
N PHE A 46 -7.11 -3.69 1.14
CA PHE A 46 -7.13 -2.48 1.94
C PHE A 46 -8.26 -2.51 2.99
N ASP A 47 -9.46 -2.98 2.60
CA ASP A 47 -10.59 -3.17 3.52
C ASP A 47 -10.27 -4.22 4.60
N GLU A 48 -9.67 -5.36 4.24
CA GLU A 48 -9.21 -6.41 5.17
C GLU A 48 -8.23 -5.87 6.22
N ARG A 49 -7.34 -4.95 5.80
CA ARG A 49 -6.38 -4.26 6.67
C ARG A 49 -7.00 -3.11 7.46
N LYS A 50 -8.28 -2.80 7.24
CA LYS A 50 -8.99 -1.65 7.83
C LYS A 50 -8.27 -0.32 7.57
N LEU A 51 -7.72 -0.15 6.36
CA LEU A 51 -7.09 1.11 5.96
C LEU A 51 -8.18 2.15 5.68
N PRO A 52 -8.11 3.36 6.26
CA PRO A 52 -9.17 4.37 6.15
C PRO A 52 -9.13 5.14 4.81
N ILE A 53 -8.93 4.45 3.68
CA ILE A 53 -8.63 5.12 2.40
C ILE A 53 -9.74 6.09 1.96
N LYS A 54 -11.01 5.72 2.17
CA LYS A 54 -12.14 6.57 1.77
C LYS A 54 -12.19 7.84 2.59
N GLU A 55 -11.96 7.72 3.90
CA GLU A 55 -11.88 8.84 4.83
C GLU A 55 -10.72 9.77 4.44
N LEU A 56 -9.54 9.20 4.16
CA LEU A 56 -8.36 9.93 3.72
C LEU A 56 -8.60 10.71 2.42
N VAL A 57 -9.29 10.10 1.45
CA VAL A 57 -9.66 10.78 0.20
C VAL A 57 -10.59 11.96 0.50
N GLY A 58 -11.58 11.80 1.38
CA GLY A 58 -12.48 12.89 1.79
C GLY A 58 -11.74 14.05 2.47
N GLU A 59 -10.79 13.74 3.35
CA GLU A 59 -9.92 14.74 3.99
C GLU A 59 -9.11 15.53 2.94
N ILE A 60 -8.48 14.85 1.98
CA ILE A 60 -7.68 15.50 0.93
C ILE A 60 -8.55 16.40 0.05
N LEU A 61 -9.77 15.96 -0.30
CA LEU A 61 -10.67 16.73 -1.17
C LEU A 61 -11.26 17.96 -0.49
N LYS A 62 -11.48 17.93 0.83
CA LYS A 62 -11.95 19.10 1.59
C LYS A 62 -10.97 20.26 1.55
N GLU A 63 -9.68 19.95 1.61
CA GLU A 63 -8.60 20.95 1.58
C GLU A 63 -8.17 21.31 0.16
N GLY A 64 -8.60 20.53 -0.84
CA GLY A 64 -8.35 20.76 -2.25
C GLY A 64 -9.23 21.84 -2.86
N SER A 65 -8.70 22.52 -3.88
CA SER A 65 -9.48 23.40 -4.76
C SER A 65 -10.38 22.63 -5.75
N LEU A 66 -10.24 21.30 -5.78
CA LEU A 66 -10.95 20.40 -6.67
C LEU A 66 -12.44 20.33 -6.30
N ARG A 67 -13.30 20.89 -7.15
CA ARG A 67 -14.77 20.81 -7.02
C ARG A 67 -15.30 19.44 -7.48
N VAL A 68 -14.78 18.37 -6.88
CA VAL A 68 -15.15 16.99 -7.22
C VAL A 68 -15.90 16.37 -6.06
N ASN A 69 -17.02 15.71 -6.35
CA ASN A 69 -17.76 14.95 -5.34
C ASN A 69 -16.93 13.75 -4.85
N GLU A 70 -16.85 13.53 -3.53
CA GLU A 70 -16.14 12.39 -2.92
C GLU A 70 -16.49 11.04 -3.57
N LYS A 71 -17.76 10.81 -3.92
CA LYS A 71 -18.21 9.58 -4.58
C LYS A 71 -17.64 9.45 -5.99
N GLU A 72 -17.59 10.54 -6.75
CA GLU A 72 -16.99 10.55 -8.08
C GLU A 72 -15.47 10.35 -8.00
N ALA A 73 -14.83 11.03 -7.05
CA ALA A 73 -13.41 10.88 -6.80
C ALA A 73 -13.04 9.44 -6.46
N TRP A 74 -13.79 8.82 -5.54
CA TRP A 74 -13.58 7.43 -5.17
C TRP A 74 -13.74 6.47 -6.34
N LEU A 75 -14.75 6.66 -7.20
CA LEU A 75 -14.94 5.82 -8.39
C LEU A 75 -13.74 5.94 -9.35
N LYS A 76 -13.26 7.15 -9.62
CA LYS A 76 -12.08 7.38 -10.47
C LYS A 76 -10.82 6.76 -9.87
N ILE A 77 -10.58 6.92 -8.57
CA ILE A 77 -9.44 6.30 -7.87
C ILE A 77 -9.54 4.78 -7.92
N ALA A 78 -10.70 4.21 -7.62
CA ALA A 78 -10.92 2.77 -7.65
C ALA A 78 -10.68 2.18 -9.05
N GLU A 79 -11.08 2.88 -10.10
CA GLU A 79 -10.82 2.48 -11.48
C GLU A 79 -9.35 2.64 -11.86
N ALA A 80 -8.70 3.72 -11.42
CA ALA A 80 -7.28 3.94 -11.64
C ALA A 80 -6.41 2.87 -10.96
N ILE A 81 -6.77 2.43 -9.75
CA ILE A 81 -6.07 1.34 -9.05
C ILE A 81 -6.17 0.02 -9.81
N LYS A 82 -7.29 -0.24 -10.50
CA LYS A 82 -7.47 -1.45 -11.32
C LYS A 82 -6.71 -1.39 -12.64
N SER A 83 -6.70 -0.22 -13.28
CA SER A 83 -6.16 -0.04 -14.63
C SER A 83 -4.67 0.36 -14.66
N LYS A 84 -4.15 0.98 -13.60
CA LYS A 84 -2.77 1.45 -13.47
C LYS A 84 -2.05 0.71 -12.33
N PRO A 85 -1.33 -0.40 -12.61
CA PRO A 85 -0.68 -1.21 -11.58
C PRO A 85 0.25 -0.43 -10.65
N PHE A 86 0.90 0.62 -11.16
CA PHE A 86 1.78 1.47 -10.38
C PHE A 86 1.06 2.19 -9.23
N PHE A 87 -0.19 2.63 -9.42
CA PHE A 87 -0.96 3.29 -8.35
C PHE A 87 -1.30 2.32 -7.22
N ALA A 88 -1.69 1.09 -7.58
CA ALA A 88 -1.91 0.03 -6.60
C ALA A 88 -0.62 -0.31 -5.82
N LEU A 89 0.52 -0.35 -6.51
CA LEU A 89 1.83 -0.59 -5.91
C LEU A 89 2.20 0.54 -4.94
N ALA A 90 2.07 1.79 -5.37
CA ALA A 90 2.39 2.98 -4.56
C ALA A 90 1.57 3.02 -3.26
N LEU A 91 0.25 2.80 -3.35
CA LEU A 91 -0.63 2.76 -2.17
C LEU A 91 -0.28 1.60 -1.23
N THR A 92 0.03 0.42 -1.78
CA THR A 92 0.42 -0.74 -0.96
C THR A 92 1.73 -0.49 -0.23
N MET A 93 2.73 0.07 -0.92
CA MET A 93 4.01 0.45 -0.34
C MET A 93 3.81 1.49 0.76
N ALA A 94 3.09 2.57 0.47
CA ALA A 94 2.81 3.64 1.41
C ALA A 94 2.13 3.13 2.69
N ALA A 95 1.09 2.29 2.55
CA ALA A 95 0.41 1.68 3.68
C ALA A 95 1.31 0.76 4.51
N ASN A 96 2.29 0.09 3.89
CA ASN A 96 3.26 -0.72 4.62
C ASN A 96 4.27 0.16 5.37
N ILE A 97 4.76 1.24 4.75
CA ILE A 97 5.69 2.18 5.40
C ILE A 97 5.02 2.83 6.62
N ASP A 98 3.76 3.28 6.50
CA ASP A 98 3.00 3.81 7.64
C ASP A 98 2.91 2.80 8.80
N GLU A 99 2.77 1.51 8.48
CA GLU A 99 2.72 0.45 9.48
C GLU A 99 4.09 0.24 10.16
N GLU A 100 5.19 0.32 9.40
CA GLU A 100 6.55 0.27 9.95
C GLU A 100 6.86 1.49 10.81
N VAL A 101 6.45 2.69 10.41
CA VAL A 101 6.55 3.93 11.21
C VAL A 101 5.79 3.76 12.52
N LYS A 102 4.54 3.30 12.47
CA LYS A 102 3.70 3.07 13.65
C LYS A 102 4.32 2.06 14.63
N LYS A 103 5.03 1.07 14.11
CA LYS A 103 5.74 0.05 14.92
C LYS A 103 7.12 0.51 15.39
N GLY A 104 7.61 1.66 14.93
CA GLY A 104 8.97 2.14 15.22
C GLY A 104 10.06 1.29 14.58
N LEU A 105 9.77 0.68 13.43
CA LEU A 105 10.65 -0.26 12.73
C LEU A 105 11.41 0.36 11.54
N ILE A 106 11.36 1.70 11.40
CA ILE A 106 12.12 2.40 10.37
C ILE A 106 13.63 2.27 10.65
N PRO A 107 14.42 1.75 9.68
CA PRO A 107 15.87 1.65 9.82
C PRO A 107 16.51 3.02 10.06
N LYS A 108 17.55 3.06 10.90
CA LYS A 108 18.26 4.31 11.23
C LYS A 108 18.96 4.92 10.02
N GLU A 109 19.31 4.08 9.05
CA GLU A 109 19.92 4.44 7.78
C GLU A 109 19.00 5.32 6.92
N PHE A 110 17.69 5.30 7.16
CA PHE A 110 16.72 6.17 6.47
C PHE A 110 16.61 7.56 7.10
N GLY A 111 17.29 7.81 8.23
CA GLY A 111 17.31 9.11 8.88
C GLY A 111 16.01 9.45 9.63
N ASP A 112 15.69 10.74 9.66
CA ASP A 112 14.48 11.25 10.32
C ASP A 112 13.21 10.95 9.51
N VAL A 113 12.14 10.57 10.20
CA VAL A 113 10.87 10.18 9.55
C VAL A 113 10.25 11.36 8.80
N ASN A 114 10.37 12.61 9.29
CA ASN A 114 9.77 13.76 8.60
C ASN A 114 10.51 14.04 7.29
N THR A 115 11.85 13.94 7.29
CA THR A 115 12.65 14.04 6.06
C THR A 115 12.24 12.94 5.07
N LEU A 116 12.06 11.71 5.54
CA LEU A 116 11.64 10.58 4.70
C LEU A 116 10.24 10.79 4.09
N ILE A 117 9.30 11.39 4.83
CA ILE A 117 7.96 11.70 4.33
C ILE A 117 8.03 12.70 3.17
N GLU A 118 8.79 13.80 3.33
CA GLU A 118 8.94 14.80 2.28
C GLU A 118 9.64 14.23 1.03
N GLU A 119 10.73 13.48 1.22
CA GLU A 119 11.42 12.82 0.11
C GLU A 119 10.52 11.81 -0.61
N PHE A 120 9.73 11.04 0.14
CA PHE A 120 8.77 10.10 -0.42
C PHE A 120 7.73 10.82 -1.28
N LYS A 121 7.13 11.89 -0.74
CA LYS A 121 6.13 12.70 -1.43
C LYS A 121 6.70 13.29 -2.74
N GLU A 122 7.84 13.97 -2.67
CA GLU A 122 8.47 14.57 -3.85
C GLU A 122 8.82 13.54 -4.93
N ASN A 123 9.43 12.42 -4.55
CA ASN A 123 9.83 11.38 -5.49
C ASN A 123 8.61 10.68 -6.09
N LEU A 124 7.59 10.40 -5.29
CA LEU A 124 6.36 9.80 -5.79
C LEU A 124 5.64 10.75 -6.77
N PHE A 125 5.59 12.05 -6.48
CA PHE A 125 5.07 13.04 -7.43
C PHE A 125 5.81 13.02 -8.76
N LYS A 126 7.15 13.01 -8.76
CA LYS A 126 7.96 12.94 -9.98
C LYS A 126 7.64 11.68 -10.79
N LEU A 127 7.47 10.53 -10.11
CA LEU A 127 7.15 9.25 -10.75
C LEU A 127 5.72 9.22 -11.32
N VAL A 128 4.75 9.78 -10.61
CA VAL A 128 3.35 9.80 -11.04
C VAL A 128 3.08 10.85 -12.14
N SER A 129 3.83 11.95 -12.16
CA SER A 129 3.68 13.07 -13.11
C SER A 129 4.59 12.99 -14.33
N ASP A 130 5.17 11.82 -14.63
CA ASP A 130 6.07 11.59 -15.77
C ASP A 130 7.24 12.59 -15.83
N GLY A 131 7.77 12.98 -14.66
CA GLY A 131 8.93 13.88 -14.55
C GLY A 131 8.66 15.36 -14.86
N LYS A 132 7.40 15.78 -15.11
CA LYS A 132 7.07 17.19 -15.31
C LYS A 132 6.98 17.94 -13.98
N SER A 133 7.57 19.12 -13.92
CA SER A 133 7.39 20.10 -12.83
C SER A 133 5.90 20.40 -12.65
N HIS A 134 5.32 19.97 -11.53
CA HIS A 134 3.92 20.20 -11.21
C HIS A 134 3.80 21.26 -10.13
N ASN A 135 2.95 22.28 -10.35
CA ASN A 135 2.43 23.12 -9.28
C ASN A 135 1.25 22.37 -8.65
N PRO A 136 1.32 21.98 -7.37
CA PRO A 136 0.24 21.25 -6.74
C PRO A 136 -1.04 22.08 -6.76
N SER A 137 -2.14 21.44 -7.17
CA SER A 137 -3.48 22.04 -7.21
C SER A 137 -4.15 22.04 -5.82
N ILE A 138 -3.62 21.21 -4.92
CA ILE A 138 -4.06 21.06 -3.54
C ILE A 138 -3.01 21.68 -2.62
N ALA A 139 -3.45 22.61 -1.76
CA ALA A 139 -2.57 23.26 -0.79
C ALA A 139 -2.15 22.26 0.29
N THR A 140 -1.00 21.62 0.10
CA THR A 140 -0.52 20.55 0.99
C THR A 140 -0.30 20.99 2.44
N GLU A 141 -0.12 22.29 2.67
CA GLU A 141 0.04 22.91 4.00
C GLU A 141 -1.20 22.78 4.89
N LYS A 142 -2.38 22.50 4.33
CA LYS A 142 -3.65 22.39 5.08
C LYS A 142 -4.04 20.96 5.43
N ILE A 143 -3.35 19.97 4.87
CA ILE A 143 -3.66 18.57 5.12
C ILE A 143 -2.89 18.10 6.35
N ASP A 144 -3.60 17.56 7.33
CA ASP A 144 -2.97 16.90 8.47
C ASP A 144 -2.37 15.56 8.01
N PHE A 145 -1.03 15.44 8.02
CA PHE A 145 -0.34 14.19 7.68
C PHE A 145 0.01 13.33 8.91
N ASN A 146 -0.39 13.71 10.13
CA ASN A 146 -0.01 12.98 11.34
C ASN A 146 -0.52 11.52 11.33
N SER A 147 -1.69 11.29 10.75
CA SER A 147 -2.27 9.97 10.55
C SER A 147 -2.04 9.48 9.12
N TYR A 148 -1.23 8.43 8.99
CA TYR A 148 -0.87 7.80 7.70
C TYR A 148 -0.16 8.75 6.71
N PRO A 149 0.99 9.35 7.09
CA PRO A 149 1.67 10.35 6.27
C PRO A 149 2.04 9.84 4.86
N PHE A 150 2.47 8.59 4.75
CA PHE A 150 2.88 8.02 3.46
C PHE A 150 1.66 7.72 2.59
N LEU A 151 0.62 7.10 3.16
CA LEU A 151 -0.60 6.77 2.42
C LEU A 151 -1.36 8.02 1.99
N LYS A 152 -1.45 9.05 2.84
CA LYS A 152 -2.01 10.36 2.47
C LYS A 152 -1.22 10.99 1.34
N SER A 153 0.11 10.97 1.41
CA SER A 153 0.97 11.48 0.34
C SER A 153 0.73 10.73 -0.98
N ALA A 154 0.64 9.41 -0.95
CA ALA A 154 0.37 8.62 -2.15
C ALA A 154 -1.01 8.88 -2.74
N LEU A 155 -2.05 8.99 -1.91
CA LEU A 155 -3.39 9.35 -2.34
C LEU A 155 -3.43 10.74 -2.95
N LEU A 156 -2.77 11.71 -2.31
CA LEU A 156 -2.65 13.07 -2.82
C LEU A 156 -2.04 13.09 -4.23
N CYS A 157 -0.89 12.42 -4.44
CA CYS A 157 -0.26 12.36 -5.76
C CYS A 157 -1.18 11.77 -6.83
N ILE A 158 -1.90 10.69 -6.48
CA ILE A 158 -2.83 10.03 -7.40
C ILE A 158 -4.02 10.93 -7.72
N ILE A 159 -4.61 11.58 -6.71
CA ILE A 159 -5.72 12.51 -6.89
C ILE A 159 -5.28 13.66 -7.80
N GLU A 160 -4.16 14.32 -7.51
CA GLU A 160 -3.67 15.41 -8.34
C GLU A 160 -3.46 14.97 -9.78
N LYS A 161 -2.82 13.82 -10.03
CA LYS A 161 -2.64 13.30 -11.39
C LYS A 161 -3.96 13.03 -12.11
N LEU A 162 -4.93 12.42 -11.44
CA LEU A 162 -6.22 12.07 -12.04
C LEU A 162 -7.09 13.29 -12.35
N PHE A 163 -6.95 14.37 -11.59
CA PHE A 163 -7.80 15.55 -11.71
C PHE A 163 -7.10 16.77 -12.32
N ALA A 164 -5.78 16.77 -12.44
CA ALA A 164 -5.04 17.77 -13.23
C ALA A 164 -5.38 17.66 -14.73
N GLU A 165 -5.65 16.45 -15.23
CA GLU A 165 -5.98 16.20 -16.65
C GLU A 165 -7.39 16.69 -17.05
N THR A 166 -8.25 17.11 -16.11
CA THR A 166 -9.63 17.51 -16.40
C THR A 166 -9.83 19.02 -16.56
N THR A 167 -8.78 19.83 -16.42
CA THR A 167 -8.82 21.30 -16.53
C THR A 167 -8.11 21.85 -17.77
N SER A 168 -7.75 20.99 -18.73
CA SER A 168 -7.15 21.36 -20.02
C SER A 168 -8.17 21.31 -21.16
#